data_AF-A0A1I3GHB4-F1
#
_entry.id   AF-A0A1I3GHB4-F1
#
_cell.length_a   1.000
_cell.length_b   1.000
_cell.length_c   1.000
_cell.angle_alpha   90.00
_cell.angle_beta   90.00
_cell.angle_gamma   90.00
#
_symmetry.space_group_name_H-M   'P 1'
#
loop_
_entity.id
_entity.type
_entity.pdbx_description
1 polymer ?
#
loop_
_entity_poly.entity_id
_entity_poly.type
_entity_poly.pdbx_seq_one_letter_code
_entity_poly.pdbx_strand_id
1 'polypeptide(L)'
;MLGSEEAEGWDNQLENEPILNLGWHKAWWVQDDLGGLEMEYGPHTSVALGNLYTYAGTGGTLRFGQGLDNSFGIPSVAPAMSLRQGFLPGKSFGWYGFVGVEGRYMAHNLLLDGNTFEDSHEVDRREWVGDLKAGVAINWGDWQLAYTAVWRTKEFEAQEESDRFGSLTLSTWL
;
A
#
# COMPACT_ATOMS: atom_id res chain seq x y z
N MET A 1 -28.49 -0.88 9.02
CA MET A 1 -28.02 -0.98 7.61
C MET A 1 -28.57 0.22 6.85
N LEU A 2 -27.78 0.85 5.99
CA LEU A 2 -28.01 2.22 5.48
C LEU A 2 -29.14 2.38 4.44
N GLY A 3 -30.07 1.42 4.31
CA GLY A 3 -31.22 1.54 3.39
C GLY A 3 -30.84 1.62 1.91
N SER A 4 -29.69 1.06 1.53
CA SER A 4 -29.25 0.96 0.13
C SER A 4 -30.05 -0.10 -0.62
N GLU A 5 -30.22 0.11 -1.93
CA GLU A 5 -30.69 -0.92 -2.86
C GLU A 5 -29.73 -2.11 -2.86
N GLU A 6 -30.28 -3.30 -3.10
CA GLU A 6 -29.52 -4.56 -3.14
C GLU A 6 -28.60 -4.57 -4.37
N ALA A 7 -27.39 -5.09 -4.20
CA ALA A 7 -26.43 -5.15 -5.30
C ALA A 7 -26.78 -6.34 -6.21
N GLU A 8 -27.20 -6.08 -7.45
CA GLU A 8 -27.65 -7.10 -8.41
C GLU A 8 -26.51 -7.81 -9.17
N GLY A 9 -25.25 -7.49 -8.87
CA GLY A 9 -24.08 -7.97 -9.64
C GLY A 9 -23.42 -9.25 -9.12
N TRP A 10 -23.80 -9.75 -7.94
CA TRP A 10 -23.08 -10.83 -7.24
C TRP A 10 -23.07 -12.15 -8.00
N ASP A 11 -24.08 -12.42 -8.84
CA ASP A 11 -24.12 -13.64 -9.67
C ASP A 11 -23.01 -13.70 -10.73
N ASN A 12 -22.35 -12.57 -11.02
CA ASN A 12 -21.24 -12.48 -11.98
C ASN A 12 -19.87 -12.35 -11.29
N GLN A 13 -19.77 -12.69 -10.01
CA GLN A 13 -18.52 -12.68 -9.27
C GLN A 13 -17.48 -13.65 -9.87
N LEU A 14 -16.22 -13.41 -9.55
CA LEU A 14 -15.15 -14.37 -9.83
C LEU A 14 -15.39 -15.68 -9.07
N GLU A 15 -15.01 -16.77 -9.71
CA GLU A 15 -15.07 -18.12 -9.16
C GLU A 15 -13.90 -18.36 -8.19
N ASN A 16 -14.03 -19.38 -7.36
CA ASN A 16 -13.02 -19.66 -6.34
C ASN A 16 -11.83 -20.43 -6.95
N GLU A 17 -10.66 -19.81 -6.95
CA GLU A 17 -9.42 -20.47 -7.37
C GLU A 17 -8.28 -20.36 -6.33
N PRO A 18 -7.34 -21.32 -6.30
CA PRO A 18 -6.18 -21.20 -5.43
C PRO A 18 -5.27 -20.04 -5.87
N ILE A 19 -4.90 -19.16 -4.94
CA ILE A 19 -3.98 -18.05 -5.19
C ILE A 19 -2.59 -18.38 -4.64
N LEU A 20 -1.57 -18.23 -5.49
CA LEU A 20 -0.17 -18.20 -5.11
C LEU A 20 0.49 -16.96 -5.69
N ASN A 21 0.94 -16.07 -4.80
CA ASN A 21 1.61 -14.84 -5.18
C ASN A 21 2.89 -14.64 -4.39
N LEU A 22 4.01 -14.53 -5.12
CA LEU A 22 5.30 -14.14 -4.56
C LEU A 22 5.50 -12.66 -4.78
N GLY A 23 6.06 -11.97 -3.79
CA GLY A 23 6.39 -10.58 -3.93
C GLY A 23 7.73 -10.23 -3.32
N TRP A 24 8.35 -9.21 -3.89
CA TRP A 24 9.63 -8.66 -3.46
C TRP A 24 9.56 -7.14 -3.41
N HIS A 25 10.08 -6.54 -2.34
CA HIS A 25 10.24 -5.10 -2.23
C HIS A 25 11.67 -4.77 -1.79
N LYS A 26 12.26 -3.75 -2.41
CA LYS A 26 13.58 -3.24 -2.07
C LYS A 26 13.54 -1.72 -2.02
N ALA A 27 13.96 -1.14 -0.90
CA ALA A 27 14.18 0.30 -0.75
C ALA A 27 15.64 0.59 -0.46
N TRP A 28 16.10 1.77 -0.87
CA TRP A 28 17.42 2.30 -0.57
C TRP A 28 17.25 3.63 0.15
N TRP A 29 17.45 3.63 1.47
CA TRP A 29 17.22 4.79 2.32
C TRP A 29 18.48 5.62 2.53
N VAL A 30 18.31 6.94 2.48
CA VAL A 30 19.25 7.95 2.98
C VAL A 30 18.59 8.62 4.17
N GLN A 31 19.33 8.76 5.27
CA GLN A 31 18.87 9.39 6.49
C GLN A 31 19.76 10.59 6.83
N ASP A 32 19.13 11.73 7.07
CA ASP A 32 19.77 12.98 7.47
C ASP A 32 19.24 13.41 8.85
N ASP A 33 20.15 13.79 9.75
CA ASP A 33 19.81 14.45 11.01
C ASP A 33 19.88 15.97 10.85
N LEU A 34 18.82 16.65 11.26
CA LEU A 34 18.60 18.08 11.14
C LEU A 34 18.47 18.74 12.53
N GLY A 35 19.29 18.30 13.49
CA GLY A 35 19.35 18.89 14.82
C GLY A 35 18.14 18.56 15.69
N GLY A 36 17.78 17.27 15.75
CA GLY A 36 16.63 16.76 16.52
C GLY A 36 15.36 16.55 15.70
N LEU A 37 15.42 16.81 14.38
CA LEU A 37 14.49 16.32 13.38
C LEU A 37 15.26 15.40 12.44
N GLU A 38 14.63 14.35 11.96
CA GLU A 38 15.21 13.38 11.05
C GLU A 38 14.43 13.37 9.74
N MET A 39 15.15 13.25 8.64
CA MET A 39 14.58 13.07 7.32
C MET A 39 15.11 11.76 6.75
N GLU A 40 14.22 10.90 6.28
CA GLU A 40 14.60 9.65 5.61
C GLU A 40 13.91 9.58 4.25
N TYR A 41 14.66 9.35 3.19
CA TYR A 41 14.10 9.30 1.84
C TYR A 41 14.85 8.31 0.99
N GLY A 42 14.21 7.84 -0.07
CA GLY A 42 14.81 6.83 -0.90
C GLY A 42 13.94 6.35 -2.03
N PRO A 43 14.54 5.94 -3.15
CA PRO A 43 13.82 5.16 -4.15
C PRO A 43 13.50 3.76 -3.60
N HIS A 44 12.49 3.13 -4.20
CA HIS A 44 12.19 1.72 -3.98
C HIS A 44 11.67 1.07 -5.25
N THR A 45 11.78 -0.25 -5.29
CA THR A 45 11.21 -1.11 -6.32
C THR A 45 10.38 -2.21 -5.70
N SER A 46 9.29 -2.57 -6.36
CA SER A 46 8.37 -3.64 -5.96
C SER A 46 8.12 -4.57 -7.14
N VAL A 47 7.99 -5.87 -6.87
CA VAL A 47 7.65 -6.88 -7.88
C VAL A 47 6.67 -7.85 -7.25
N ALA A 48 5.66 -8.26 -8.00
CA ALA A 48 4.83 -9.41 -7.67
C ALA A 48 4.79 -10.36 -8.87
N LEU A 49 4.82 -11.65 -8.60
CA LEU A 49 4.73 -12.73 -9.57
C LEU A 49 3.76 -13.78 -9.03
N GLY A 50 2.68 -14.03 -9.75
CA GLY A 50 1.67 -15.00 -9.37
C GLY A 50 0.36 -14.82 -10.13
N ASN A 51 -0.62 -15.64 -9.77
CA ASN A 51 -1.91 -15.65 -10.46
C ASN A 51 -2.88 -14.60 -9.94
N LEU A 52 -2.69 -14.02 -8.75
CA LEU A 52 -3.46 -12.86 -8.30
C LEU A 52 -2.91 -11.55 -8.90
N TYR A 53 -1.60 -11.34 -8.81
CA TYR A 53 -0.93 -10.17 -9.38
C TYR A 53 0.39 -10.52 -10.02
N THR A 54 0.64 -9.99 -11.22
CA THR A 54 1.98 -9.92 -11.80
C THR A 54 2.29 -8.48 -12.18
N TYR A 55 3.27 -7.87 -11.51
CA TYR A 55 3.64 -6.48 -11.77
C TYR A 55 5.10 -6.20 -11.43
N ALA A 56 5.61 -5.10 -12.01
CA ALA A 56 6.85 -4.45 -11.57
C ALA A 56 6.56 -2.97 -11.29
N GLY A 57 7.08 -2.46 -10.18
CA GLY A 57 6.85 -1.12 -9.69
C GLY A 57 8.13 -0.43 -9.25
N THR A 58 8.13 0.89 -9.37
CA THR A 58 9.19 1.75 -8.86
C THR A 58 8.58 3.01 -8.27
N GLY A 59 9.22 3.53 -7.24
CA GLY A 59 8.71 4.67 -6.50
C GLY A 59 9.78 5.36 -5.67
N GLY A 60 9.34 6.37 -4.95
CA GLY A 60 10.16 7.08 -4.00
C GLY A 60 9.33 7.44 -2.78
N THR A 61 9.97 7.44 -1.62
CA THR A 61 9.34 7.85 -0.35
C THR A 61 10.22 8.88 0.32
N LEU A 62 9.56 9.80 1.02
CA LEU A 62 10.15 10.67 2.03
C LEU A 62 9.38 10.54 3.34
N ARG A 63 10.10 10.46 4.45
CA ARG A 63 9.65 10.50 5.84
C ARG A 63 10.35 11.66 6.55
N PHE A 64 9.64 12.37 7.41
CA PHE A 64 10.20 13.48 8.17
C PHE A 64 9.55 13.57 9.55
N GLY A 65 10.35 13.76 10.59
CA GLY A 65 9.84 13.82 11.96
C GLY A 65 10.91 13.64 13.02
N GLN A 66 10.55 13.01 14.14
CA GLN A 66 11.43 12.75 15.29
C GLN A 66 11.31 11.30 15.73
N GLY A 67 12.44 10.66 16.02
CA GLY A 67 12.49 9.25 16.39
C GLY A 67 12.16 8.34 15.21
N LEU A 68 12.61 8.69 14.00
CA LEU A 68 12.39 7.89 12.78
C LEU A 68 13.07 6.53 12.89
N ASP A 69 14.22 6.49 13.57
CA ASP A 69 14.96 5.27 13.94
C ASP A 69 14.13 4.26 14.75
N ASN A 70 13.05 4.74 15.38
CA ASN A 70 12.13 3.92 16.16
C ASN A 70 11.03 3.30 15.32
N SER A 71 10.98 3.51 14.00
CA SER A 71 9.94 2.96 13.13
C SER A 71 10.49 2.52 11.77
N PHE A 72 10.15 1.30 11.36
CA PHE A 72 10.55 0.74 10.08
C PHE A 72 9.34 0.60 9.15
N GLY A 73 9.54 1.01 7.90
CA GLY A 73 8.54 0.87 6.84
C GLY A 73 7.46 1.96 6.86
N ILE A 74 6.61 1.91 5.83
CA ILE A 74 5.42 2.74 5.68
C ILE A 74 4.21 1.80 5.75
N PRO A 75 3.10 2.19 6.39
CA PRO A 75 1.84 1.49 6.23
C PRO A 75 1.48 1.28 4.77
N SER A 76 1.44 0.02 4.34
CA SER A 76 1.00 -0.32 2.99
C SER A 76 -0.49 -0.61 2.99
N VAL A 77 -1.11 -0.34 1.84
CA VAL A 77 -2.43 -0.85 1.51
C VAL A 77 -2.26 -1.74 0.27
N ALA A 78 -2.99 -2.85 0.24
CA ALA A 78 -2.93 -3.81 -0.84
C ALA A 78 -3.07 -3.14 -2.24
N PRO A 79 -2.40 -3.69 -3.27
CA PRO A 79 -1.58 -4.91 -3.26
C PRO A 79 -0.13 -4.66 -2.84
N ALA A 80 0.19 -3.46 -2.35
CA ALA A 80 1.54 -3.16 -1.90
C ALA A 80 1.87 -4.04 -0.70
N MET A 81 2.93 -4.84 -0.83
CA MET A 81 3.43 -5.64 0.27
C MET A 81 3.73 -4.73 1.45
N SER A 82 3.18 -5.07 2.61
CA SER A 82 3.51 -4.38 3.84
C SER A 82 4.99 -4.63 4.10
N LEU A 83 5.80 -3.57 3.98
CA LEU A 83 7.06 -3.52 4.69
C LEU A 83 6.74 -3.87 6.13
N ARG A 84 7.59 -4.68 6.78
CA ARG A 84 7.43 -5.02 8.20
C ARG A 84 7.33 -3.71 8.98
N GLN A 85 6.09 -3.29 9.26
CA GLN A 85 5.81 -2.10 10.02
C GLN A 85 6.12 -2.50 11.46
N GLY A 86 7.13 -1.86 12.03
CA GLY A 86 7.59 -2.21 13.37
C GLY A 86 8.14 -0.96 14.02
N PHE A 87 7.94 -0.87 15.33
CA PHE A 87 8.58 0.17 16.13
C PHE A 87 9.42 -0.46 17.24
N LEU A 88 10.44 0.26 17.70
CA LEU A 88 11.29 -0.17 18.80
C LEU A 88 10.64 0.22 20.14
N PRO A 89 10.42 -0.71 21.08
CA PRO A 89 9.79 -0.44 22.36
C PRO A 89 10.73 0.36 23.28
N GLY A 90 10.16 1.11 24.23
CA GLY A 90 10.91 1.79 25.30
C GLY A 90 11.64 3.08 24.91
N LYS A 91 11.36 3.67 23.73
CA LYS A 91 11.91 4.97 23.29
C LYS A 91 10.98 6.13 23.64
N SER A 92 11.53 7.35 23.65
CA SER A 92 10.80 8.60 23.86
C SER A 92 9.72 8.83 22.80
N PHE A 93 8.80 9.76 23.06
CA PHE A 93 7.81 10.23 22.09
C PHE A 93 8.45 10.49 20.73
N GLY A 94 7.82 9.98 19.67
CA GLY A 94 8.26 10.15 18.30
C GLY A 94 7.06 10.39 17.39
N TRP A 95 7.28 11.05 16.27
CA TRP A 95 6.26 11.28 15.27
C TRP A 95 6.90 11.43 13.91
N TYR A 96 6.20 11.08 12.86
CA TYR A 96 6.66 11.38 11.51
C TYR A 96 5.49 11.57 10.55
N GLY A 97 5.68 12.46 9.58
CA GLY A 97 4.89 12.51 8.37
C GLY A 97 5.61 11.74 7.26
N PHE A 98 4.85 11.21 6.31
CA PHE A 98 5.44 10.59 5.12
C PHE A 98 4.63 10.90 3.87
N VAL A 99 5.32 10.87 2.74
CA VAL A 99 4.75 10.92 1.40
C VAL A 99 5.51 9.94 0.51
N GLY A 100 4.79 9.25 -0.37
CA GLY A 100 5.40 8.34 -1.32
C GLY A 100 4.60 8.28 -2.62
N VAL A 101 5.32 8.05 -3.71
CA VAL A 101 4.73 7.82 -5.03
C VAL A 101 5.25 6.51 -5.59
N GLU A 102 4.38 5.72 -6.22
CA GLU A 102 4.77 4.47 -6.88
C GLU A 102 4.04 4.35 -8.21
N GLY A 103 4.79 4.11 -9.28
CA GLY A 103 4.25 3.70 -10.57
C GLY A 103 4.44 2.20 -10.75
N ARG A 104 3.39 1.50 -11.19
CA ARG A 104 3.37 0.06 -11.41
C ARG A 104 2.98 -0.25 -12.85
N TYR A 105 3.75 -1.11 -13.49
CA TYR A 105 3.35 -1.82 -14.69
C TYR A 105 2.67 -3.14 -14.26
N MET A 106 1.36 -3.19 -14.38
CA MET A 106 0.53 -4.35 -14.14
C MET A 106 0.53 -5.20 -15.42
N ALA A 107 1.13 -6.39 -15.36
CA ALA A 107 1.04 -7.37 -16.44
C ALA A 107 -0.14 -8.32 -16.25
N HIS A 108 -0.55 -8.55 -14.99
CA HIS A 108 -1.71 -9.34 -14.62
C HIS A 108 -2.35 -8.82 -13.33
N ASN A 109 -3.67 -8.76 -13.29
CA ASN A 109 -4.49 -8.54 -12.10
C ASN A 109 -5.76 -9.36 -12.21
N LEU A 110 -5.82 -10.49 -11.50
CA LEU A 110 -6.96 -11.42 -11.51
C LEU A 110 -8.30 -10.76 -11.19
N LEU A 111 -8.30 -9.71 -10.36
CA LEU A 111 -9.53 -9.01 -9.99
C LEU A 111 -10.16 -8.24 -11.16
N LEU A 112 -9.39 -7.99 -12.22
CA LEU A 112 -9.81 -7.30 -13.44
C LEU A 112 -9.76 -8.21 -14.67
N ASP A 113 -8.75 -9.07 -14.74
CA ASP A 113 -8.46 -9.95 -15.87
C ASP A 113 -9.22 -11.30 -15.77
N GLY A 114 -9.92 -11.55 -14.67
CA GLY A 114 -10.67 -12.79 -14.45
C GLY A 114 -9.86 -13.94 -13.85
N ASN A 115 -10.54 -15.06 -13.60
CA ASN A 115 -9.97 -16.31 -13.11
C ASN A 115 -8.88 -16.84 -14.06
N THR A 116 -7.83 -17.42 -13.48
CA THR A 116 -6.67 -17.96 -14.22
C THR A 116 -6.93 -19.36 -14.75
N PHE A 117 -7.77 -20.14 -14.04
CA PHE A 117 -8.01 -21.55 -14.32
C PHE A 117 -9.41 -21.84 -14.88
N GLU A 118 -10.30 -20.86 -14.83
CA GLU A 118 -11.71 -20.95 -15.21
C GLU A 118 -12.08 -19.68 -16.01
N ASP A 119 -13.02 -19.79 -16.94
CA ASP A 119 -13.48 -18.64 -17.72
C ASP A 119 -14.42 -17.77 -16.88
N SER A 120 -14.07 -16.51 -16.64
CA SER A 120 -14.90 -15.57 -15.87
C SER A 120 -15.03 -14.21 -16.56
N HIS A 121 -15.77 -13.30 -15.94
CA HIS A 121 -15.83 -11.91 -16.40
C HIS A 121 -14.48 -11.20 -16.26
N GLU A 122 -14.16 -10.38 -17.27
CA GLU A 122 -12.97 -9.54 -17.32
C GLU A 122 -13.34 -8.10 -17.73
N VAL A 123 -12.47 -7.15 -17.41
CA VAL A 123 -12.55 -5.74 -17.85
C VAL A 123 -11.21 -5.28 -18.42
N ASP A 124 -11.25 -4.34 -19.36
CA ASP A 124 -10.05 -3.78 -19.97
C ASP A 124 -9.19 -3.03 -18.94
N ARG A 125 -8.20 -3.72 -18.40
CA ARG A 125 -7.27 -3.18 -17.42
C ARG A 125 -6.29 -2.18 -18.04
N ARG A 126 -5.92 -1.18 -17.25
CA ARG A 126 -4.79 -0.29 -17.54
C ARG A 126 -3.50 -0.94 -17.08
N GLU A 127 -2.54 -1.04 -17.99
CA GLU A 127 -1.22 -1.59 -17.66
C GLU A 127 -0.42 -0.69 -16.72
N TRP A 128 -0.69 0.62 -16.70
CA TRP A 128 0.02 1.58 -15.85
C TRP A 128 -0.88 2.11 -14.76
N VAL A 129 -0.49 1.89 -13.50
CA VAL A 129 -1.20 2.37 -12.31
C VAL A 129 -0.24 3.17 -11.44
N GLY A 130 -0.66 4.35 -11.02
CA GLY A 130 0.07 5.23 -10.11
C GLY A 130 -0.61 5.32 -8.75
N ASP A 131 0.17 5.21 -7.68
CA ASP A 131 -0.26 5.43 -6.30
C ASP A 131 0.47 6.67 -5.73
N LEU A 132 -0.29 7.59 -5.14
CA LEU A 132 0.20 8.60 -4.20
C LEU A 132 -0.23 8.19 -2.79
N LYS A 133 0.71 8.17 -1.85
CA LYS A 133 0.48 7.81 -0.45
C LYS A 133 0.96 8.95 0.42
N ALA A 134 0.18 9.33 1.42
CA ALA A 134 0.60 10.29 2.44
C ALA A 134 0.01 9.92 3.79
N GLY A 135 0.71 10.24 4.87
CA GLY A 135 0.23 9.90 6.18
C GLY A 135 1.06 10.48 7.31
N VAL A 136 0.60 10.20 8.52
CA VAL A 136 1.24 10.60 9.76
C VAL A 136 1.21 9.44 10.73
N ALA A 137 2.25 9.33 11.54
CA ALA A 137 2.32 8.37 12.64
C ALA A 137 2.88 9.03 13.89
N ILE A 138 2.39 8.58 15.04
CA ILE A 138 2.80 9.04 16.35
C ILE A 138 3.08 7.81 17.21
N ASN A 139 4.22 7.82 17.89
CA ASN A 139 4.69 6.79 18.80
C ASN A 139 4.78 7.35 20.21
N TRP A 140 4.22 6.66 21.19
CA TRP A 140 4.34 7.03 22.61
C TRP A 140 4.38 5.79 23.50
N GLY A 141 5.45 5.63 24.28
CA GLY A 141 5.67 4.43 25.08
C GLY A 141 5.69 3.19 24.18
N ASP A 142 4.76 2.27 24.42
CA ASP A 142 4.62 1.03 23.65
C ASP A 142 3.52 1.10 22.59
N TRP A 143 2.98 2.29 22.28
CA TRP A 143 1.87 2.47 21.35
C TRP A 143 2.28 3.24 20.10
N GLN A 144 1.68 2.87 18.97
CA GLN A 144 1.74 3.61 17.71
C GLN A 144 0.33 3.83 17.16
N LEU A 145 0.04 5.07 16.76
CA LEU A 145 -1.12 5.42 15.94
C LEU A 145 -0.64 5.92 14.58
N ALA A 146 -1.15 5.32 13.51
CA ALA A 146 -0.84 5.72 12.14
C ALA A 146 -2.11 5.97 11.34
N TYR A 147 -2.11 7.06 10.59
CA TYR A 147 -3.12 7.35 9.58
C TYR A 147 -2.46 7.43 8.20
N THR A 148 -3.04 6.75 7.22
CA THR A 148 -2.57 6.74 5.83
C THR A 148 -3.71 7.04 4.90
N ALA A 149 -3.48 7.91 3.93
CA ALA A 149 -4.36 8.17 2.80
C ALA A 149 -3.64 7.78 1.50
N VAL A 150 -4.39 7.18 0.60
CA VAL A 150 -3.90 6.70 -0.70
C VAL A 150 -4.83 7.19 -1.79
N TRP A 151 -4.23 7.72 -2.85
CA TRP A 151 -4.89 8.06 -4.10
C TRP A 151 -4.31 7.18 -5.19
N ARG A 152 -5.15 6.41 -5.86
CA ARG A 152 -4.74 5.50 -6.92
C ARG A 152 -5.38 5.90 -8.24
N THR A 153 -4.60 5.98 -9.30
CA THR A 153 -5.14 6.24 -10.65
C THR A 153 -6.07 5.11 -11.07
N LYS A 154 -6.88 5.34 -12.09
CA LYS A 154 -7.75 4.30 -12.66
C LYS A 154 -6.97 3.02 -12.95
N GLU A 155 -7.55 1.87 -12.59
CA GLU A 155 -6.96 0.55 -12.82
C GLU A 155 -7.53 -0.12 -14.09
N PHE A 156 -8.68 0.34 -14.60
CA PHE A 156 -9.30 -0.15 -15.84
C PHE A 156 -9.98 0.99 -16.64
N GLU A 157 -10.31 0.73 -17.91
CA GLU A 157 -10.82 1.76 -18.84
C GLU A 157 -12.21 2.27 -18.45
N ALA A 158 -13.13 1.36 -18.11
CA ALA A 158 -14.52 1.69 -17.76
C ALA A 158 -14.68 2.36 -16.38
N GLN A 159 -13.60 2.50 -15.60
CA GLN A 159 -13.64 3.14 -14.29
C GLN A 159 -13.91 4.64 -14.41
N GLU A 160 -14.97 5.14 -13.77
CA GLU A 160 -15.37 6.55 -13.89
C GLU A 160 -14.41 7.49 -13.15
N GLU A 161 -14.03 7.14 -11.91
CA GLU A 161 -13.20 7.96 -11.03
C GLU A 161 -11.99 7.20 -10.49
N SER A 162 -10.97 7.94 -10.03
CA SER A 162 -9.79 7.37 -9.36
C SER A 162 -10.10 7.03 -7.91
N ASP A 163 -9.50 5.94 -7.42
CA ASP A 163 -9.79 5.44 -6.08
C ASP A 163 -9.09 6.26 -4.99
N ARG A 164 -9.80 6.43 -3.88
CA ARG A 164 -9.31 7.10 -2.68
C ARG A 164 -9.72 6.30 -1.45
N PHE A 165 -8.74 5.91 -0.67
CA PHE A 165 -8.97 5.15 0.54
C PHE A 165 -7.92 5.50 1.60
N GLY A 166 -8.19 5.10 2.83
CA GLY A 166 -7.27 5.33 3.93
C GLY A 166 -7.41 4.29 5.02
N SER A 167 -6.41 4.25 5.89
CA SER A 167 -6.36 3.34 7.03
C SER A 167 -6.00 4.10 8.29
N LEU A 168 -6.66 3.74 9.39
CA LEU A 168 -6.28 4.13 10.74
C LEU A 168 -5.85 2.86 11.47
N THR A 169 -4.62 2.85 11.98
CA THR A 169 -4.03 1.69 12.64
C THR A 169 -3.53 2.07 14.02
N LEU A 170 -3.97 1.33 15.04
CA LEU A 170 -3.42 1.38 16.38
C LEU A 170 -2.65 0.09 16.62
N SER A 171 -1.42 0.19 17.10
CA SER A 171 -0.53 -0.94 17.36
C SER A 171 0.13 -0.80 18.73
N THR A 172 0.47 -1.94 19.34
CA THR A 172 1.17 -1.99 20.62
C THR A 172 2.22 -3.09 20.63
N TRP A 173 3.27 -2.93 21.44
CA TRP A 173 4.29 -3.96 21.66
C TRP A 173 3.86 -4.90 22.79
N LEU A 174 4.04 -6.22 22.62
CA LEU A 174 3.71 -7.27 23.60
C LEU A 174 4.97 -7.97 24.12
#